data_AF-F3GKC8-F1
#
_entry.id   AF-F3GKC8-F1
#
_cell.length_a   1.000
_cell.length_b   1.000
_cell.length_c   1.000
_cell.angle_alpha   90.00
_cell.angle_beta   90.00
_cell.angle_gamma   90.00
#
_symmetry.space_group_name_H-M   'P 1'
#
loop_
_entity.id
_entity.type
_entity.pdbx_description
1 polymer ?
#
loop_
_entity_poly.entity_id
_entity_poly.type
_entity_poly.pdbx_seq_one_letter_code
_entity_poly.pdbx_strand_id
1 'polypeptide(L)'
;VEKKAVEKGLKRKPWVKSSLAPGSKVVTDYYNAAGLTQYLDALGFDLVGYGCTTCIGNSGPLLEPIEKAIQQSDLTVASVLSGNRNFEGRVHPLVKTNWLASPPLVVAYALAGSVRIDISSEPLGEGADGKPVYLRDIWPSQQEIADAVASVNTGMFHKEYAEVFAGDEQWQAIEVPQAATYVWQDDSTYIQPPAVLRWHRRSAAGY
;
A
#
# COMPACT_ATOMS: atom_id res chain seq x y z
N VAL A 1 -6.63 -12.41 9.33
CA VAL A 1 -6.58 -13.50 8.30
C VAL A 1 -5.17 -14.07 8.22
N GLU A 2 -4.19 -13.19 8.02
CA GLU A 2 -2.75 -13.40 8.10
C GLU A 2 -2.29 -14.36 9.21
N LYS A 3 -2.71 -14.13 10.47
CA LYS A 3 -2.35 -15.02 11.58
C LYS A 3 -2.78 -16.47 11.32
N LYS A 4 -4.08 -16.69 11.06
CA LYS A 4 -4.63 -18.03 10.80
C LYS A 4 -4.03 -18.68 9.54
N ALA A 5 -3.72 -17.90 8.51
CA ALA A 5 -3.09 -18.39 7.30
C ALA A 5 -1.68 -18.94 7.58
N VAL A 6 -0.85 -18.18 8.29
CA VAL A 6 0.51 -18.58 8.67
C VAL A 6 0.49 -19.78 9.62
N GLU A 7 -0.40 -19.78 10.63
CA GLU A 7 -0.56 -20.90 11.57
C GLU A 7 -0.98 -22.20 10.87
N LYS A 8 -1.73 -22.10 9.75
CA LYS A 8 -2.07 -23.25 8.90
C LYS A 8 -0.98 -23.62 7.90
N GLY A 9 0.13 -22.89 7.84
CA GLY A 9 1.26 -23.15 6.94
C GLY A 9 1.11 -22.56 5.54
N LEU A 10 0.12 -21.69 5.30
CA LEU A 10 0.00 -21.02 4.01
C LEU A 10 1.08 -19.95 3.84
N LYS A 11 1.50 -19.77 2.58
CA LYS A 11 2.42 -18.71 2.16
C LYS A 11 1.86 -18.02 0.93
N ARG A 12 2.16 -16.73 0.77
CA ARG A 12 1.87 -15.98 -0.46
C ARG A 12 2.57 -16.66 -1.64
N LYS A 13 1.90 -16.71 -2.81
CA LYS A 13 2.54 -17.22 -4.03
C LYS A 13 3.69 -16.31 -4.47
N PRO A 14 4.84 -16.86 -4.92
CA PRO A 14 6.07 -16.09 -5.13
C PRO A 14 5.96 -15.01 -6.21
N TRP A 15 5.08 -15.17 -7.20
CA TRP A 15 4.84 -14.19 -8.27
C TRP A 15 3.95 -13.01 -7.88
N VAL A 16 3.38 -13.00 -6.67
CA VAL A 16 2.56 -11.89 -6.19
C VAL A 16 3.47 -10.78 -5.65
N LYS A 17 3.21 -9.52 -5.99
CA LYS A 17 3.82 -8.38 -5.28
C LYS A 17 2.84 -7.91 -4.21
N SER A 18 3.23 -8.01 -2.95
CA SER A 18 2.46 -7.57 -1.79
C SER A 18 3.11 -6.36 -1.14
N SER A 19 2.30 -5.54 -0.47
CA SER A 19 2.75 -4.33 0.22
C SER A 19 1.72 -3.91 1.26
N LEU A 20 2.18 -3.39 2.40
CA LEU A 20 1.35 -2.71 3.39
C LEU A 20 1.73 -1.23 3.43
N ALA A 21 0.78 -0.35 3.11
CA ALA A 21 0.97 1.09 3.15
C ALA A 21 -0.12 1.75 4.01
N PRO A 22 0.09 1.86 5.32
CA PRO A 22 -0.88 2.46 6.21
C PRO A 22 -1.02 3.97 6.00
N GLY A 23 -2.21 4.51 6.30
CA GLY A 23 -2.44 5.95 6.27
C GLY A 23 -1.83 6.73 7.45
N SER A 24 -1.39 6.02 8.49
CA SER A 24 -0.79 6.61 9.71
C SER A 24 0.06 5.58 10.44
N LYS A 25 1.05 6.05 11.20
CA LYS A 25 1.86 5.24 12.11
C LYS A 25 1.05 4.54 13.21
N VAL A 26 -0.11 5.11 13.59
CA VAL A 26 -1.04 4.49 14.56
C VAL A 26 -1.48 3.08 14.11
N VAL A 27 -1.55 2.86 12.80
CA VAL A 27 -1.89 1.54 12.23
C VAL A 27 -0.85 0.48 12.55
N THR A 28 0.42 0.85 12.41
CA THR A 28 1.53 -0.03 12.78
C THR A 28 1.52 -0.31 14.28
N ASP A 29 1.23 0.71 15.11
CA ASP A 29 1.14 0.55 16.56
C ASP A 29 0.04 -0.45 16.97
N TYR A 30 -1.16 -0.38 16.39
CA TYR A 30 -2.19 -1.37 16.72
C TYR A 30 -1.90 -2.75 16.13
N TYR A 31 -1.23 -2.87 14.97
CA TYR A 31 -0.83 -4.19 14.45
C TYR A 31 0.22 -4.84 15.35
N ASN A 32 1.16 -4.05 15.87
CA ASN A 32 2.15 -4.51 16.84
C ASN A 32 1.48 -4.94 18.15
N ALA A 33 0.57 -4.13 18.69
CA ALA A 33 -0.17 -4.44 19.92
C ALA A 33 -1.04 -5.71 19.79
N ALA A 34 -1.66 -5.92 18.63
CA ALA A 34 -2.41 -7.13 18.32
C ALA A 34 -1.51 -8.34 17.96
N GLY A 35 -0.19 -8.16 17.90
CA GLY A 35 0.77 -9.19 17.52
C GLY A 35 0.67 -9.63 16.06
N LEU A 36 0.08 -8.82 15.19
CA LEU A 36 -0.24 -9.15 13.79
C LEU A 36 0.91 -8.89 12.81
N THR A 37 1.81 -7.95 13.13
CA THR A 37 2.91 -7.52 12.26
C THR A 37 3.76 -8.69 11.76
N GLN A 38 4.17 -9.59 12.66
CA GLN A 38 4.97 -10.76 12.32
C GLN A 38 4.31 -11.68 11.27
N TYR A 39 2.97 -11.74 11.25
CA TYR A 39 2.23 -12.57 10.30
C TYR A 39 2.05 -11.87 8.95
N LEU A 40 1.94 -10.53 8.96
CA LEU A 40 1.96 -9.73 7.74
C LEU A 40 3.33 -9.85 7.05
N ASP A 41 4.42 -9.70 7.81
CA ASP A 41 5.79 -9.84 7.33
C ASP A 41 6.05 -11.27 6.81
N ALA A 42 5.59 -12.31 7.52
CA ALA A 42 5.72 -13.69 7.08
C ALA A 42 5.01 -13.99 5.75
N LEU A 43 3.96 -13.22 5.42
CA LEU A 43 3.26 -13.29 4.13
C LEU A 43 3.81 -12.30 3.08
N GLY A 44 4.83 -11.51 3.43
CA GLY A 44 5.47 -10.51 2.58
C GLY A 44 4.66 -9.21 2.44
N PHE A 45 3.78 -8.90 3.38
CA PHE A 45 3.09 -7.61 3.45
C PHE A 45 3.92 -6.61 4.26
N ASP A 46 5.13 -6.34 3.78
CA ASP A 46 6.06 -5.44 4.43
C ASP A 46 5.52 -4.01 4.46
N LEU A 47 5.84 -3.28 5.53
CA LEU A 47 5.58 -1.84 5.62
C LEU A 47 6.43 -1.10 4.58
N VAL A 48 5.80 -0.66 3.48
CA VAL A 48 6.49 0.05 2.38
C VAL A 48 6.50 1.56 2.56
N GLY A 49 5.76 2.08 3.53
CA GLY A 49 5.70 3.51 3.85
C GLY A 49 4.32 3.97 4.29
N TYR A 50 4.28 5.21 4.78
CA TYR A 50 3.04 5.87 5.22
C TYR A 50 2.60 6.88 4.18
N GLY A 51 1.52 6.58 3.46
CA GLY A 51 1.03 7.44 2.39
C GLY A 51 0.30 6.69 1.28
N CYS A 52 0.02 7.38 0.18
CA CYS A 52 -0.89 6.85 -0.85
C CYS A 52 -0.34 5.64 -1.63
N THR A 53 0.98 5.58 -1.89
CA THR A 53 1.67 4.45 -2.55
C THR A 53 0.89 3.86 -3.75
N THR A 54 0.59 2.56 -3.75
CA THR A 54 -0.15 1.81 -4.77
C THR A 54 -1.51 2.41 -5.09
N CYS A 55 -2.21 3.02 -4.11
CA CYS A 55 -3.52 3.64 -4.33
C CYS A 55 -3.46 4.76 -5.39
N ILE A 56 -2.31 5.43 -5.52
CA ILE A 56 -2.09 6.48 -6.52
C ILE A 56 -1.22 6.03 -7.71
N GLY A 57 -0.97 4.74 -7.87
CA GLY A 57 -0.11 4.22 -8.93
C GLY A 57 1.38 4.24 -8.61
N ASN A 58 1.78 4.71 -7.42
CA ASN A 58 3.15 4.59 -6.93
C ASN A 58 3.38 3.18 -6.38
N SER A 59 3.12 2.17 -7.21
CA SER A 59 3.26 0.76 -6.88
C SER A 59 4.69 0.25 -7.03
N GLY A 60 5.55 0.97 -7.76
CA GLY A 60 6.94 0.59 -8.05
C GLY A 60 7.03 -0.63 -8.99
N PRO A 61 8.25 -1.00 -9.42
CA PRO A 61 8.47 -2.04 -10.44
C PRO A 61 8.07 -3.44 -9.96
N LEU A 62 7.67 -4.33 -10.86
CA LEU A 62 7.59 -5.75 -10.56
C LEU A 62 8.99 -6.38 -10.66
N LEU A 63 9.14 -7.62 -10.20
CA LEU A 63 10.41 -8.33 -10.39
C LEU A 63 10.64 -8.56 -11.89
N GLU A 64 11.87 -8.34 -12.36
CA GLU A 64 12.23 -8.43 -13.78
C GLU A 64 11.77 -9.75 -14.46
N PRO A 65 11.88 -10.94 -13.84
CA PRO A 65 11.37 -12.17 -14.45
C PRO A 65 9.84 -12.15 -14.66
N ILE A 66 9.09 -11.48 -13.78
CA ILE A 66 7.64 -11.35 -13.88
C ILE A 66 7.27 -10.37 -14.99
N GLU A 67 7.96 -9.23 -15.08
CA GLU A 67 7.73 -8.24 -16.15
C GLU A 67 7.97 -8.86 -17.53
N LYS A 68 9.10 -9.58 -17.69
CA LYS A 68 9.42 -10.31 -18.91
C LYS A 68 8.35 -11.33 -19.26
N ALA A 69 7.89 -12.12 -18.29
CA ALA A 69 6.85 -13.12 -18.54
C ALA A 69 5.53 -12.48 -18.99
N ILE A 70 5.12 -11.38 -18.37
CA ILE A 70 3.91 -10.64 -18.75
C ILE A 70 4.01 -10.13 -20.19
N GLN A 71 5.12 -9.48 -20.54
CA GLN A 71 5.31 -8.87 -21.85
C GLN A 71 5.49 -9.90 -22.97
N GLN A 72 6.34 -10.91 -22.76
CA GLN A 72 6.65 -11.91 -23.78
C GLN A 72 5.46 -12.83 -24.11
N SER A 73 4.59 -13.08 -23.13
CA SER A 73 3.43 -13.96 -23.28
C SER A 73 2.10 -13.21 -23.38
N ASP A 74 2.12 -11.89 -23.50
CA ASP A 74 0.95 -10.99 -23.49
C ASP A 74 -0.09 -11.37 -22.41
N LEU A 75 0.38 -11.59 -21.18
CA LEU A 75 -0.48 -12.07 -20.11
C LEU A 75 -1.42 -10.96 -19.62
N THR A 76 -2.69 -11.30 -19.44
CA THR A 76 -3.61 -10.45 -18.70
C THR A 76 -3.46 -10.73 -17.21
N VAL A 77 -2.73 -9.86 -16.52
CA VAL A 77 -2.55 -9.92 -15.07
C VAL A 77 -3.49 -8.98 -14.33
N ALA A 78 -3.69 -9.28 -13.04
CA ALA A 78 -4.60 -8.55 -12.17
C ALA A 78 -3.89 -7.97 -10.96
N SER A 79 -4.38 -6.84 -10.46
CA SER A 79 -4.12 -6.38 -9.09
C SER A 79 -5.39 -6.52 -8.24
N VAL A 80 -5.18 -6.68 -6.93
CA VAL A 80 -6.23 -6.61 -5.92
C VAL A 80 -5.75 -5.63 -4.86
N LEU A 81 -6.53 -4.59 -4.57
CA LEU A 81 -6.13 -3.52 -3.64
C LEU A 81 -7.29 -3.07 -2.75
N SER A 82 -6.98 -2.68 -1.51
CA SER A 82 -7.92 -2.08 -0.57
C SER A 82 -7.99 -0.55 -0.71
N GLY A 83 -7.92 -0.08 -1.96
CA GLY A 83 -8.07 1.32 -2.33
C GLY A 83 -9.50 1.68 -2.75
N ASN A 84 -9.65 2.74 -3.54
CA ASN A 84 -10.96 3.25 -3.98
C ASN A 84 -11.09 3.50 -5.49
N ARG A 85 -10.02 3.32 -6.28
CA ARG A 85 -10.01 3.51 -7.74
C ARG A 85 -9.24 2.38 -8.42
N ASN A 86 -9.73 1.92 -9.57
CA ASN A 86 -9.20 0.72 -10.25
C ASN A 86 -9.22 0.84 -11.79
N PHE A 87 -9.13 2.05 -12.33
CA PHE A 87 -9.04 2.27 -13.78
C PHE A 87 -7.77 1.62 -14.37
N GLU A 88 -7.81 1.23 -15.64
CA GLU A 88 -6.65 0.66 -16.35
C GLU A 88 -5.46 1.62 -16.33
N GLY A 89 -4.24 1.09 -16.13
CA GLY A 89 -3.01 1.88 -16.04
C GLY A 89 -2.86 2.70 -14.75
N ARG A 90 -3.90 2.80 -13.90
CA ARG A 90 -3.85 3.59 -12.65
C ARG A 90 -2.95 2.96 -11.59
N VAL A 91 -2.96 1.63 -11.46
CA VAL A 91 -2.30 0.91 -10.37
C VAL A 91 -0.85 0.56 -10.75
N HIS A 92 -0.66 -0.04 -11.92
CA HIS A 92 0.66 -0.39 -12.46
C HIS A 92 0.54 -0.48 -13.99
N PRO A 93 1.56 -0.02 -14.77
CA PRO A 93 1.47 0.04 -16.24
C PRO A 93 1.30 -1.33 -16.91
N LEU A 94 1.86 -2.40 -16.32
CA LEU A 94 1.73 -3.77 -16.83
C LEU A 94 0.44 -4.50 -16.40
N VAL A 95 -0.42 -3.86 -15.60
CA VAL A 95 -1.64 -4.48 -15.06
C VAL A 95 -2.88 -3.95 -15.77
N LYS A 96 -3.52 -4.83 -16.54
CA LYS A 96 -4.72 -4.53 -17.33
C LYS A 96 -6.01 -4.57 -16.48
N THR A 97 -6.04 -5.39 -15.42
CA THR A 97 -7.26 -5.58 -14.60
C THR A 97 -6.99 -5.27 -13.13
N ASN A 98 -7.90 -4.54 -12.47
CA ASN A 98 -7.70 -4.09 -11.08
C ASN A 98 -8.99 -4.29 -10.28
N TRP A 99 -8.89 -4.93 -9.12
CA TRP A 99 -10.03 -5.26 -8.27
C TRP A 99 -9.93 -4.56 -6.91
N LEU A 100 -11.01 -3.88 -6.53
CA LEU A 100 -11.13 -3.32 -5.18
C LEU A 100 -11.69 -4.37 -4.24
N ALA A 101 -11.03 -4.61 -3.12
CA ALA A 101 -11.43 -5.60 -2.14
C ALA A 101 -11.07 -5.15 -0.71
N SER A 102 -11.70 -5.75 0.29
CA SER A 102 -11.32 -5.50 1.69
C SER A 102 -9.89 -5.98 1.98
N PRO A 103 -9.17 -5.41 2.97
CA PRO A 103 -7.82 -5.85 3.31
C PRO A 103 -7.69 -7.37 3.55
N PRO A 104 -8.63 -8.05 4.26
CA PRO A 104 -8.61 -9.50 4.39
C PRO A 104 -8.67 -10.27 3.06
N LEU A 105 -9.45 -9.77 2.08
CA LEU A 105 -9.53 -10.38 0.75
C LEU A 105 -8.27 -10.14 -0.08
N VAL A 106 -7.61 -8.99 0.08
CA VAL A 106 -6.29 -8.75 -0.56
C VAL A 106 -5.29 -9.82 -0.11
N VAL A 107 -5.23 -10.12 1.19
CA VAL A 107 -4.40 -11.21 1.72
C VAL A 107 -4.81 -12.56 1.13
N ALA A 108 -6.10 -12.87 1.09
CA ALA A 108 -6.58 -14.14 0.57
C ALA A 108 -6.24 -14.36 -0.91
N TYR A 109 -6.39 -13.34 -1.76
CA TYR A 109 -5.98 -13.42 -3.17
C TYR A 109 -4.46 -13.48 -3.33
N ALA A 110 -3.68 -12.90 -2.42
CA ALA A 110 -2.23 -13.06 -2.42
C ALA A 110 -1.79 -14.50 -2.09
N LEU A 111 -2.54 -15.19 -1.20
CA LEU A 111 -2.33 -16.61 -0.90
C LEU A 111 -2.71 -17.51 -2.08
N ALA A 112 -3.85 -17.24 -2.73
CA ALA A 112 -4.29 -17.99 -3.90
C ALA A 112 -3.39 -17.72 -5.14
N GLY A 113 -2.93 -16.48 -5.30
CA GLY A 113 -2.06 -16.03 -6.39
C GLY A 113 -2.75 -15.86 -7.75
N SER A 114 -4.09 -15.89 -7.79
CA SER A 114 -4.89 -15.69 -8.99
C SER A 114 -6.26 -15.15 -8.61
N VAL A 115 -6.83 -14.29 -9.45
CA VAL A 115 -8.22 -13.81 -9.33
C VAL A 115 -9.22 -14.70 -10.09
N ARG A 116 -8.73 -15.72 -10.79
CA ARG A 116 -9.57 -16.68 -11.53
C ARG A 116 -10.13 -17.81 -10.66
N ILE A 117 -9.68 -17.87 -9.40
CA ILE A 117 -10.15 -18.84 -8.42
C ILE A 117 -11.53 -18.43 -7.89
N ASP A 118 -12.43 -19.39 -7.73
CA ASP A 118 -13.62 -19.20 -6.89
C ASP A 118 -13.22 -19.36 -5.42
N ILE A 119 -12.87 -18.23 -4.80
CA ILE A 119 -12.41 -18.18 -3.40
C ILE A 119 -13.46 -18.67 -2.38
N SER A 120 -14.72 -18.82 -2.80
CA SER A 120 -15.80 -19.31 -1.94
C SER A 120 -15.85 -20.84 -1.84
N SER A 121 -15.34 -21.54 -2.85
CA SER A 121 -15.45 -22.99 -2.96
C SER A 121 -14.11 -23.71 -3.18
N GLU A 122 -13.10 -23.03 -3.72
CA GLU A 122 -11.77 -23.58 -3.98
C GLU A 122 -10.79 -23.28 -2.83
N PRO A 123 -9.80 -24.17 -2.58
CA PRO A 123 -8.80 -23.96 -1.55
C PRO A 123 -7.79 -22.87 -1.94
N LEU A 124 -7.37 -22.07 -0.96
CA LEU A 124 -6.32 -21.06 -1.11
C LEU A 124 -4.92 -21.69 -1.27
N GLY A 125 -4.76 -22.90 -0.75
CA GLY A 125 -3.54 -23.69 -0.81
C GLY A 125 -3.60 -24.91 0.09
N GLU A 126 -2.50 -25.63 0.16
CA GLU A 126 -2.31 -26.76 1.07
C GLU A 126 -1.66 -26.26 2.36
N GLY A 127 -2.20 -26.68 3.50
CA GLY A 127 -1.64 -26.40 4.81
C GLY A 127 -0.43 -27.26 5.12
N ALA A 128 0.24 -26.98 6.25
CA ALA A 128 1.40 -27.75 6.71
C ALA A 128 1.08 -29.24 6.99
N ASP A 129 -0.19 -29.58 7.20
CA ASP A 129 -0.68 -30.94 7.39
C ASP A 129 -1.08 -31.64 6.07
N GLY A 130 -0.84 -30.99 4.93
CA GLY A 130 -1.21 -31.48 3.59
C GLY A 130 -2.69 -31.37 3.26
N LYS A 131 -3.52 -30.76 4.14
CA LYS A 131 -4.95 -30.59 3.86
C LYS A 131 -5.23 -29.29 3.10
N PRO A 132 -6.27 -29.27 2.25
CA PRO A 132 -6.71 -28.04 1.61
C PRO A 132 -7.22 -27.04 2.66
N VAL A 133 -6.76 -25.79 2.56
CA VAL A 133 -7.19 -24.68 3.41
C VAL A 133 -8.07 -23.74 2.59
N TYR A 134 -9.29 -23.54 3.05
CA TYR A 134 -10.30 -22.68 2.41
C TYR A 134 -10.35 -21.31 3.09
N LEU A 135 -10.97 -20.33 2.41
CA LEU A 135 -11.17 -18.99 2.97
C LEU A 135 -11.85 -19.02 4.34
N ARG A 136 -12.89 -19.86 4.49
CA ARG A 136 -13.62 -20.03 5.76
C ARG A 136 -12.74 -20.50 6.91
N ASP A 137 -11.64 -21.20 6.63
CA ASP A 137 -10.77 -21.75 7.68
C ASP A 137 -9.84 -20.68 8.27
N ILE A 138 -9.64 -19.57 7.56
CA ILE A 138 -8.75 -18.47 7.97
C ILE A 138 -9.48 -17.14 8.16
N TRP A 139 -10.79 -17.09 7.91
CA TRP A 139 -11.58 -15.90 8.11
C TRP A 139 -11.74 -15.62 9.63
N PRO A 140 -11.51 -14.39 10.09
CA PRO A 140 -11.74 -14.04 11.49
C PRO A 140 -13.24 -13.97 11.78
N SER A 141 -13.62 -14.43 12.96
CA SER A 141 -14.95 -14.23 13.51
C SER A 141 -15.13 -12.77 13.95
N GLN A 142 -16.39 -12.36 14.10
CA GLN A 142 -16.71 -11.03 14.61
C GLN A 142 -16.15 -10.78 16.01
N GLN A 143 -16.09 -11.81 16.86
CA GLN A 143 -15.53 -11.71 18.21
C GLN A 143 -14.02 -11.46 18.15
N GLU A 144 -13.27 -12.21 17.35
CA GLU A 144 -11.82 -12.01 17.18
C GLU A 144 -11.50 -10.60 16.68
N ILE A 145 -12.33 -10.05 15.78
CA ILE A 145 -12.20 -8.66 15.30
C ILE A 145 -12.49 -7.69 16.44
N ALA A 146 -13.57 -7.89 17.21
CA ALA A 146 -13.95 -7.02 18.31
C ALA A 146 -12.87 -6.97 19.40
N ASP A 147 -12.29 -8.13 19.74
CA ASP A 147 -11.21 -8.23 20.72
C ASP A 147 -9.95 -7.50 20.24
N ALA A 148 -9.60 -7.65 18.96
CA ALA A 148 -8.48 -6.92 18.37
C ALA A 148 -8.72 -5.40 18.36
N VAL A 149 -9.94 -4.95 18.03
CA VAL A 149 -10.31 -3.52 18.05
C VAL A 149 -10.28 -2.97 19.48
N ALA A 150 -10.67 -3.76 20.47
CA ALA A 150 -10.62 -3.34 21.87
C ALA A 150 -9.19 -3.12 22.39
N SER A 151 -8.17 -3.70 21.75
CA SER A 151 -6.75 -3.46 22.08
C SER A 151 -6.24 -2.09 21.62
N VAL A 152 -6.96 -1.41 20.73
CA VAL A 152 -6.63 -0.07 20.25
C VAL A 152 -6.92 0.94 21.35
N ASN A 153 -5.91 1.68 21.79
CA ASN A 153 -6.05 2.67 22.85
C ASN A 153 -5.76 4.11 22.36
N THR A 154 -6.32 5.10 23.05
CA THR A 154 -6.17 6.53 22.73
C THR A 154 -4.73 7.02 22.89
N GLY A 155 -3.92 6.39 23.74
CA GLY A 155 -2.51 6.73 23.95
C GLY A 155 -1.67 6.57 22.68
N MET A 156 -1.97 5.57 21.84
CA MET A 156 -1.33 5.39 20.53
C MET A 156 -1.53 6.62 19.63
N PHE A 157 -2.73 7.19 19.64
CA PHE A 157 -3.03 8.40 18.87
C PHE A 157 -2.29 9.62 19.45
N HIS A 158 -2.35 9.84 20.76
CA HIS A 158 -1.68 10.98 21.38
C HIS A 158 -0.17 10.99 21.10
N LYS A 159 0.48 9.83 21.16
CA LYS A 159 1.90 9.64 20.82
C LYS A 159 2.20 10.06 19.38
N GLU A 160 1.54 9.43 18.41
CA GLU A 160 1.86 9.65 16.99
C GLU A 160 1.49 11.05 16.49
N TYR A 161 0.42 11.66 17.02
CA TYR A 161 0.03 13.01 16.64
C TYR A 161 0.86 14.11 17.33
N ALA A 162 1.50 13.83 18.46
CA ALA A 162 2.41 14.79 19.10
C ALA A 162 3.69 15.02 18.28
N GLU A 163 4.15 14.01 17.53
CA GLU A 163 5.41 14.05 16.78
C GLU A 163 5.23 14.36 15.29
N VAL A 164 3.99 14.57 14.82
CA VAL A 164 3.68 14.70 13.38
C VAL A 164 4.43 15.85 12.69
N PHE A 165 4.75 16.93 13.43
CA PHE A 165 5.45 18.10 12.91
C PHE A 165 6.97 18.04 13.10
N ALA A 166 7.48 17.11 13.90
CA ALA A 166 8.92 17.01 14.14
C ALA A 166 9.67 16.57 12.87
N GLY A 167 9.05 15.70 12.06
CA GLY A 167 9.70 15.06 10.92
C GLY A 167 10.88 14.17 11.33
N ASP A 168 11.58 13.61 10.35
CA ASP A 168 12.82 12.88 10.56
C ASP A 168 14.05 13.81 10.43
N GLU A 169 15.25 13.25 10.60
CA GLU A 169 16.51 14.01 10.45
C GLU A 169 16.63 14.65 9.07
N GLN A 170 16.14 13.99 8.01
CA GLN A 170 16.17 14.52 6.65
C GLN A 170 15.26 15.73 6.50
N TRP A 171 14.05 15.68 7.05
CA TRP A 171 13.11 16.80 7.09
C TRP A 171 13.70 17.99 7.86
N GLN A 172 14.30 17.75 9.02
CA GLN A 172 14.90 18.79 9.84
C GLN A 172 16.15 19.41 9.22
N ALA A 173 16.88 18.65 8.39
CA ALA A 173 18.06 19.12 7.68
C ALA A 173 17.76 19.98 6.44
N ILE A 174 16.48 20.13 6.04
CA ILE A 174 16.12 20.97 4.90
C ILE A 174 16.41 22.44 5.24
N GLU A 175 17.39 23.01 4.55
CA GLU A 175 17.69 24.44 4.65
C GLU A 175 16.57 25.26 4.01
N VAL A 176 15.92 26.11 4.81
CA VAL A 176 14.85 27.00 4.33
C VAL A 176 15.36 28.45 4.36
N PRO A 177 15.38 29.15 3.21
CA PRO A 177 15.74 30.56 3.18
C PRO A 177 14.79 31.39 4.05
N GLN A 178 15.33 32.30 4.87
CA GLN A 178 14.52 33.29 5.58
C GLN A 178 14.07 34.40 4.63
N ALA A 179 13.11 34.09 3.78
CA ALA A 179 12.52 35.03 2.83
C ALA A 179 11.00 35.05 2.98
N ALA A 180 10.40 36.25 2.93
CA ALA A 180 8.94 36.41 2.97
C ALA A 180 8.25 35.95 1.67
N THR A 181 9.02 35.80 0.59
CA THR A 181 8.55 35.38 -0.73
C THR A 181 9.41 34.23 -1.24
N TYR A 182 8.81 33.31 -1.99
CA TYR A 182 9.53 32.18 -2.58
C TYR A 182 10.66 32.66 -3.51
N VAL A 183 11.86 32.13 -3.30
CA VAL A 183 13.05 32.41 -4.11
C VAL A 183 13.05 31.46 -5.30
N TRP A 184 12.58 31.95 -6.46
CA TRP A 184 12.57 31.18 -7.70
C TRP A 184 13.98 30.86 -8.17
N GLN A 185 14.22 29.61 -8.56
CA GLN A 185 15.46 29.15 -9.16
C GLN A 185 15.22 28.96 -10.66
N ASP A 186 15.99 29.67 -11.50
CA ASP A 186 15.77 29.68 -12.96
C ASP A 186 15.99 28.31 -13.62
N ASP A 187 16.83 27.48 -13.02
CA ASP A 187 17.19 26.12 -13.46
C ASP A 187 16.30 25.01 -12.88
N SER A 188 15.36 25.33 -11.98
CA SER A 188 14.53 24.32 -11.31
C SER A 188 13.51 23.68 -12.26
N THR A 189 13.61 22.39 -12.52
CA THR A 189 12.55 21.69 -13.29
C THR A 189 11.33 21.31 -12.45
N TYR A 190 11.35 21.53 -11.14
CA TYR A 190 10.31 21.11 -10.19
C TYR A 190 9.36 22.24 -9.78
N ILE A 191 9.90 23.42 -9.45
CA ILE A 191 9.12 24.58 -8.98
C ILE A 191 9.44 25.76 -9.88
N GLN A 192 8.51 26.05 -10.79
CA GLN A 192 8.64 27.09 -11.81
C GLN A 192 7.53 28.14 -11.64
N PRO A 193 7.82 29.43 -11.90
CA PRO A 193 6.78 30.45 -11.81
C PRO A 193 5.71 30.18 -12.87
N PRO A 194 4.43 30.12 -12.46
CA PRO A 194 3.35 29.80 -13.38
C PRO A 194 3.25 30.87 -14.48
N ALA A 195 2.99 30.42 -15.71
CA ALA A 195 2.96 31.30 -16.88
C ALA A 195 1.97 32.46 -16.74
N VAL A 196 0.88 32.29 -16.00
CA VAL A 196 -0.14 33.33 -15.72
C VAL A 196 0.47 34.58 -15.08
N LEU A 197 1.50 34.45 -14.23
CA LEU A 197 2.18 35.59 -13.60
C LEU A 197 3.09 36.35 -14.57
N ARG A 198 3.53 35.71 -15.66
CA ARG A 198 4.37 36.37 -16.69
C ARG A 198 3.55 37.32 -17.57
N TRP A 199 2.26 37.05 -17.76
CA TRP A 199 1.37 37.91 -18.57
C TRP A 199 1.10 39.27 -17.92
N HIS A 200 0.94 39.32 -16.60
CA HIS A 200 0.68 40.59 -15.89
C HIS A 200 1.89 41.55 -15.84
N ARG A 201 3.12 41.07 -16.07
CA ARG A 201 4.31 41.95 -16.14
C ARG A 201 4.43 42.68 -17.48
N ARG A 202 3.82 42.16 -18.56
CA ARG A 202 3.86 42.82 -19.88
C ARG A 202 2.86 43.98 -20.01
N SER A 203 1.76 43.94 -19.27
CA SER A 203 0.74 45.00 -19.27
C SER A 203 1.10 46.22 -18.42
N ALA A 204 2.11 46.12 -17.55
CA ALA A 204 2.57 47.22 -16.69
C ALA A 204 3.76 48.01 -17.27
N ALA A 205 4.37 47.55 -18.38
CA ALA A 205 5.50 48.21 -19.04
C ALA A 205 5.06 49.08 -20.24
N GLY A 206 3.77 49.42 -20.32
CA GLY A 206 3.18 50.19 -21.42
C GLY A 206 2.20 51.23 -20.92
N TYR A 207 2.68 52.16 -20.07
CA TYR A 207 2.22 53.54 -19.91
C TYR A 207 3.39 54.39 -19.42
#